data_AF-E2BM32-F1
#
_entry.id   AF-E2BM32-F1
#
_cell.length_a   1.000
_cell.length_b   1.000
_cell.length_c   1.000
_cell.angle_alpha   90.00
_cell.angle_beta   90.00
_cell.angle_gamma   90.00
#
_symmetry.space_group_name_H-M   'P 1'
#
loop_
_entity.id
_entity.type
_entity.pdbx_description
1 polymer ?
#
loop_
_entity_poly.entity_id
_entity_poly.type
_entity_poly.pdbx_seq_one_letter_code
_entity_poly.pdbx_strand_id
1 'polypeptide(L)'
;KLIFSDEAHFWMNGYVNKHNCRIWHDAKPHEVRQVAMHPQKVTVWCRFWAGGVIGPYFFENDVGEVIVVNGERYRTMITNFFWPKLNDMDVDGMWFQQDGATCHTADATMDILHERF
;
A
#
# COMPACT_ATOMS: atom_id res chain seq x y z
N LYS A 1 10.35 -18.21 -6.02
CA LYS A 1 10.67 -16.77 -6.29
C LYS A 1 9.83 -15.89 -5.36
N LEU A 2 10.17 -14.64 -5.08
CA LEU A 2 9.44 -13.81 -4.09
C LEU A 2 8.72 -12.64 -4.77
N ILE A 3 7.48 -12.39 -4.36
CA ILE A 3 6.66 -11.26 -4.76
C ILE A 3 6.46 -10.37 -3.54
N PHE A 4 6.92 -9.12 -3.60
CA PHE A 4 6.75 -8.15 -2.53
C PHE A 4 5.53 -7.29 -2.80
N SER A 5 4.76 -6.97 -1.77
CA SER A 5 3.63 -6.04 -1.86
C SER A 5 3.57 -5.15 -0.62
N ASP A 6 3.03 -3.95 -0.80
CA ASP A 6 2.86 -2.99 0.30
C ASP A 6 1.85 -1.90 -0.08
N GLU A 7 1.38 -1.19 0.95
CA GLU A 7 0.58 0.03 0.84
C GLU A 7 1.40 1.27 1.20
N ALA A 8 1.25 2.32 0.39
CA ALA A 8 1.82 3.62 0.69
C ALA A 8 0.75 4.71 0.71
N HIS A 9 0.92 5.67 1.62
CA HIS A 9 0.14 6.91 1.61
C HIS A 9 0.87 8.02 0.87
N PHE A 10 0.21 8.60 -0.12
CA PHE A 10 0.68 9.79 -0.83
C PHE A 10 -0.16 11.00 -0.43
N TRP A 11 0.50 12.04 0.08
CA TRP A 11 -0.17 13.24 0.59
C TRP A 11 -0.26 14.32 -0.50
N MET A 12 -1.46 14.85 -0.72
CA MET A 12 -1.73 15.78 -1.82
C MET A 12 -1.15 17.19 -1.59
N ASN A 13 -0.75 17.50 -0.35
CA ASN A 13 -0.20 18.80 0.02
C ASN A 13 1.34 18.79 0.16
N GLY A 14 2.02 17.74 -0.32
CA GLY A 14 3.47 17.59 -0.15
C GLY A 14 3.89 17.41 1.32
N TYR A 15 3.00 16.87 2.17
CA TYR A 15 3.36 16.54 3.54
C TYR A 15 4.52 15.56 3.57
N VAL A 16 5.59 15.96 4.25
CA VAL A 16 6.77 15.12 4.50
C VAL A 16 6.69 14.61 5.93
N ASN A 17 6.83 13.30 6.11
CA ASN A 17 6.89 12.68 7.42
C ASN A 17 7.97 13.37 8.29
N LYS A 18 7.63 13.72 9.54
CA LYS A 18 8.56 14.38 10.48
C LYS A 18 9.87 13.62 10.67
N HIS A 19 9.85 12.29 10.58
CA HIS A 19 11.08 11.49 10.66
C HIS A 19 12.04 11.72 9.47
N ASN A 20 11.49 12.10 8.31
CA ASN A 20 12.25 12.39 7.09
C ASN A 20 12.55 13.90 6.92
N CYS A 21 11.85 14.76 7.67
CA CYS A 21 12.06 16.20 7.64
C CYS A 21 13.12 16.61 8.67
N ARG A 22 14.37 16.75 8.23
CA ARG A 22 15.47 17.26 9.07
C ARG A 22 15.76 18.72 8.74
N ILE A 23 15.69 19.59 9.74
CA ILE A 23 16.08 21.00 9.64
C ILE A 23 17.50 21.11 10.19
N TRP A 24 18.42 21.61 9.36
CA TRP A 24 19.81 21.85 9.74
C TRP A 24 20.04 23.35 9.96
N HIS A 25 20.78 23.69 11.01
CA HIS A 25 21.15 25.07 11.34
C HIS A 25 22.40 25.05 12.21
N ASP A 26 23.24 26.10 12.14
CA ASP A 26 24.51 26.18 12.88
C ASP A 26 24.32 26.32 14.40
N ALA A 27 23.14 26.79 14.82
CA ALA A 27 22.68 26.86 16.21
C ALA A 27 21.35 26.11 16.39
N LYS A 28 21.00 25.71 17.61
CA LYS A 28 19.76 24.95 17.92
C LYS A 28 18.53 25.62 17.28
N PRO A 29 17.91 25.02 16.25
CA PRO A 29 16.77 25.62 15.59
C PRO A 29 15.54 25.55 16.50
N HIS A 30 14.82 26.66 16.61
CA HIS A 30 13.53 26.76 17.30
C HIS A 30 12.34 26.78 16.31
N GLU A 31 12.56 26.27 15.11
CA GLU A 31 11.58 26.26 14.03
C GLU A 31 10.39 25.33 14.36
N VAL A 32 9.19 25.91 14.35
CA VAL A 32 7.93 25.17 14.52
C VAL A 32 7.13 25.30 13.24
N ARG A 33 7.03 24.19 12.49
CA ARG A 33 6.15 24.12 11.32
C ARG A 33 4.78 23.62 11.72
N GLN A 34 3.78 24.49 11.64
CA GLN A 34 2.38 24.07 11.73
C GLN A 34 1.99 23.33 10.45
N VAL A 35 1.40 22.16 10.61
CA VAL A 35 0.90 21.31 9.52
C VAL A 35 -0.49 20.81 9.90
N ALA A 36 -1.39 20.71 8.92
CA ALA A 36 -2.67 20.06 9.13
C ALA A 36 -2.45 18.63 9.65
N MET A 37 -3.25 18.21 10.63
CA MET A 37 -3.13 16.88 11.25
C MET A 37 -3.63 15.75 10.32
N HIS A 38 -4.56 16.08 9.42
CA HIS A 38 -5.15 15.15 8.46
C HIS A 38 -5.20 15.75 7.06
N PRO A 39 -4.04 15.98 6.40
CA PRO A 39 -4.04 16.37 5.02
C PRO A 39 -4.67 15.28 4.15
N GLN A 40 -5.28 15.69 3.05
CA GLN A 40 -5.82 14.74 2.09
C GLN A 40 -4.68 13.84 1.59
N LYS A 41 -4.91 12.54 1.67
CA LYS A 41 -3.97 11.49 1.25
C LYS A 41 -4.71 10.49 0.40
N VAL A 42 -4.00 9.83 -0.49
CA VAL A 42 -4.45 8.63 -1.19
C VAL A 42 -3.64 7.43 -0.70
N THR A 43 -4.30 6.28 -0.53
CA THR A 43 -3.63 5.01 -0.22
C THR A 43 -3.51 4.23 -1.51
N VAL A 44 -2.31 3.76 -1.80
CA VAL A 44 -2.01 3.01 -3.01
C VAL A 44 -1.38 1.69 -2.62
N TRP A 45 -1.90 0.61 -3.19
CA TRP A 45 -1.26 -0.69 -3.13
C TRP A 45 -0.46 -0.95 -4.40
N CYS A 46 0.71 -1.54 -4.25
CA CYS A 46 1.52 -1.99 -5.37
C CYS A 46 2.32 -3.23 -4.99
N ARG A 47 2.68 -4.02 -6.00
CA ARG A 47 3.53 -5.19 -5.81
C ARG A 47 4.62 -5.26 -6.89
N PHE A 48 5.74 -5.88 -6.57
CA PHE A 48 6.84 -6.07 -7.52
C PHE A 48 7.60 -7.37 -7.29
N TRP A 49 8.24 -7.84 -8.34
CA TRP A 49 9.16 -8.98 -8.33
C TRP A 49 10.20 -8.81 -9.44
N ALA A 50 11.10 -9.77 -9.61
CA ALA A 50 12.16 -9.71 -10.63
C ALA A 50 11.66 -9.54 -12.08
N GLY A 51 10.39 -9.83 -12.36
CA GLY A 51 9.80 -9.70 -13.70
C GLY A 51 9.00 -8.43 -13.94
N GLY A 52 8.82 -7.57 -12.93
CA GLY A 52 8.12 -6.30 -13.09
C GLY A 52 7.28 -5.87 -11.90
N VAL A 53 6.34 -4.98 -12.17
CA VAL A 53 5.48 -4.30 -11.19
C VAL A 53 4.01 -4.52 -11.57
N ILE A 54 3.16 -4.80 -10.59
CA ILE A 54 1.71 -4.77 -10.74
C ILE A 54 1.12 -3.77 -9.76
N GLY A 55 0.31 -2.87 -10.31
CA GLY A 55 -0.18 -1.69 -9.64
C GLY A 55 -0.02 -0.48 -10.56
N PRO A 56 -0.19 0.74 -10.04
CA PRO A 56 -0.78 1.04 -8.74
C PRO A 56 -2.27 0.66 -8.67
N TYR A 57 -2.75 0.28 -7.48
CA TYR A 57 -4.18 0.22 -7.16
C TYR A 57 -4.51 1.35 -6.18
N PHE A 58 -5.42 2.24 -6.58
CA PHE A 58 -5.86 3.35 -5.74
C PHE A 58 -7.08 2.93 -4.94
N PHE A 59 -7.03 3.09 -3.62
CA PHE A 59 -8.20 2.89 -2.77
C PHE A 59 -9.08 4.14 -2.81
N GLU A 60 -9.94 4.19 -3.81
CA GLU A 60 -10.88 5.28 -4.09
C GLU A 60 -12.30 4.72 -4.38
N ASN A 61 -13.34 5.53 -4.20
CA ASN A 61 -14.70 5.20 -4.64
C ASN A 61 -14.93 5.57 -6.12
N ASP A 62 -16.12 5.29 -6.64
CA ASP A 62 -16.47 5.54 -8.05
C ASP A 62 -16.40 7.02 -8.48
N VAL A 63 -16.38 7.94 -7.51
CA VAL A 63 -16.28 9.39 -7.74
C VAL A 63 -14.84 9.90 -7.49
N GLY A 64 -13.89 8.99 -7.24
CA GLY A 64 -12.47 9.31 -7.03
C GLY A 64 -12.13 9.79 -5.62
N GLU A 65 -13.03 9.62 -4.65
CA GLU A 65 -12.75 9.99 -3.26
C GLU A 65 -12.00 8.88 -2.55
N VAL A 66 -10.98 9.24 -1.77
CA VAL A 66 -10.13 8.28 -1.06
C VAL A 66 -10.92 7.55 0.03
N ILE A 67 -10.78 6.23 0.05
CA ILE A 67 -11.42 5.37 1.04
C ILE A 67 -10.38 4.71 1.96
N VAL A 68 -10.80 4.43 3.19
CA VAL A 68 -9.97 3.73 4.18
C VAL A 68 -9.79 2.26 3.78
N VAL A 69 -8.56 1.75 3.82
CA VAL A 69 -8.29 0.33 3.62
C VAL A 69 -8.77 -0.44 4.85
N ASN A 70 -9.59 -1.45 4.62
CA ASN A 70 -10.00 -2.43 5.63
C ASN A 70 -9.86 -3.84 5.04
N GLY A 71 -10.08 -4.87 5.85
CA GLY A 71 -9.92 -6.26 5.40
C GLY A 71 -10.79 -6.62 4.19
N GLU A 72 -12.03 -6.14 4.14
CA GLU A 72 -12.93 -6.40 3.01
C GLU A 72 -12.41 -5.77 1.72
N ARG A 73 -12.10 -4.48 1.74
CA ARG A 73 -11.56 -3.74 0.59
C ARG A 73 -10.21 -4.29 0.13
N TYR A 74 -9.37 -4.73 1.07
CA TYR A 74 -8.11 -5.39 0.75
C TYR A 74 -8.35 -6.71 -0.01
N ARG A 75 -9.26 -7.56 0.49
CA ARG A 75 -9.64 -8.80 -0.20
C ARG A 75 -10.28 -8.53 -1.56
N THR A 76 -11.16 -7.53 -1.68
CA THR A 76 -11.73 -7.10 -2.97
C THR A 76 -10.65 -6.67 -3.95
N MET A 77 -9.63 -5.93 -3.50
CA MET A 77 -8.49 -5.57 -4.33
C MET A 77 -7.73 -6.84 -4.79
N ILE A 78 -7.47 -7.80 -3.88
CA ILE A 78 -6.84 -9.07 -4.25
C ILE A 78 -7.64 -9.80 -5.33
N THR A 79 -8.93 -10.02 -5.10
CA THR A 79 -9.74 -10.86 -5.99
C THR A 79 -10.07 -10.19 -7.31
N ASN A 80 -10.37 -8.89 -7.30
CA ASN A 80 -10.94 -8.19 -8.46
C ASN A 80 -9.88 -7.46 -9.29
N PHE A 81 -8.74 -7.12 -8.70
CA PHE A 81 -7.67 -6.41 -9.41
C PHE A 81 -6.39 -7.25 -9.53
N PHE A 82 -5.95 -7.88 -8.44
CA PHE A 82 -4.65 -8.55 -8.42
C PHE A 82 -4.66 -9.92 -9.11
N TRP A 83 -5.63 -10.77 -8.77
CA TRP A 83 -5.81 -12.10 -9.39
C TRP A 83 -5.96 -12.07 -10.92
N PRO A 84 -6.78 -11.18 -11.52
CA PRO A 84 -6.87 -11.11 -12.97
C PRO A 84 -5.52 -10.81 -13.64
N LYS A 85 -4.70 -9.95 -13.03
CA LYS A 85 -3.38 -9.59 -13.58
C LYS A 85 -2.34 -10.69 -13.41
N LEU A 86 -2.65 -11.71 -12.62
CA LEU A 86 -1.82 -12.89 -12.45
C LEU A 86 -2.13 -14.02 -13.42
N ASN A 87 -3.26 -13.98 -14.11
CA ASN A 87 -3.67 -15.07 -15.00
C ASN A 87 -2.70 -15.29 -16.18
N ASP A 88 -2.03 -14.22 -16.64
CA ASP A 88 -1.04 -14.30 -17.73
C ASP A 88 0.39 -14.54 -17.21
N MET A 89 0.54 -14.86 -15.93
CA MET A 89 1.84 -15.06 -15.29
C MET A 89 1.95 -16.45 -14.68
N ASP A 90 3.07 -17.12 -14.96
CA ASP A 90 3.46 -18.32 -14.22
C ASP A 90 3.96 -17.91 -12.83
N VAL A 91 3.09 -18.10 -11.83
CA VAL A 91 3.38 -17.85 -10.41
C VAL A 91 3.57 -19.12 -9.60
N ASP A 92 3.66 -20.28 -10.25
CA ASP A 92 3.89 -21.52 -9.52
C ASP A 92 5.25 -21.48 -8.79
N GLY A 93 5.26 -21.92 -7.54
CA GLY A 93 6.42 -21.82 -6.65
C GLY A 93 6.88 -20.37 -6.33
N MET A 94 6.00 -19.37 -6.52
CA MET A 94 6.25 -18.02 -6.02
C MET A 94 5.66 -17.84 -4.61
N TRP A 95 6.44 -17.21 -3.74
CA TRP A 95 6.03 -16.81 -2.40
C TRP A 95 5.51 -15.39 -2.45
N PHE A 96 4.34 -15.15 -1.85
CA PHE A 96 3.77 -13.82 -1.72
C PHE A 96 4.09 -13.23 -0.34
N GLN A 97 4.74 -12.07 -0.34
CA GLN A 97 5.12 -11.35 0.87
C GLN A 97 4.29 -10.08 1.02
N GLN A 98 3.80 -9.91 2.24
CA GLN A 98 3.13 -8.73 2.77
C GLN A 98 3.54 -8.55 4.23
N ASP A 99 3.28 -7.38 4.81
CA ASP A 99 3.59 -7.11 6.21
C ASP A 99 2.56 -7.75 7.18
N GLY A 100 2.71 -7.49 8.48
CA GLY A 100 1.84 -8.03 9.53
C GLY A 100 0.57 -7.22 9.80
N ALA A 101 0.08 -6.40 8.85
CA ALA A 101 -1.12 -5.62 9.08
C ALA A 101 -2.35 -6.51 9.35
N THR A 102 -3.27 -6.05 10.20
CA THR A 102 -4.43 -6.86 10.63
C THR A 102 -5.29 -7.35 9.45
N CYS A 103 -5.40 -6.58 8.37
CA CYS A 103 -6.13 -7.01 7.17
C CYS A 103 -5.42 -8.12 6.39
N HIS A 104 -4.09 -8.21 6.49
CA HIS A 104 -3.25 -9.17 5.79
C HIS A 104 -3.28 -10.53 6.48
N THR A 105 -3.25 -10.54 7.81
CA THR A 105 -3.18 -11.76 8.62
C THR A 105 -4.54 -12.33 9.02
N ALA A 106 -5.65 -11.70 8.59
CA ALA A 106 -6.98 -12.21 8.88
C ALA A 106 -7.21 -13.54 8.15
N ASP A 107 -7.86 -14.51 8.80
CA ASP A 107 -8.11 -15.85 8.23
C ASP A 107 -8.74 -15.77 6.83
N ALA A 108 -9.79 -14.96 6.69
CA ALA A 108 -10.46 -14.76 5.39
C ALA A 108 -9.55 -14.17 4.29
N THR A 109 -8.49 -13.45 4.66
CA THR A 109 -7.50 -12.94 3.68
C THR A 109 -6.48 -14.03 3.34
N MET A 110 -6.02 -14.77 4.35
CA MET A 110 -5.09 -15.90 4.16
C MET A 110 -5.72 -17.01 3.31
N ASP A 111 -7.00 -17.32 3.54
CA ASP A 111 -7.75 -18.31 2.74
C ASP A 111 -7.74 -17.95 1.26
N ILE A 112 -7.98 -16.68 0.90
CA ILE A 112 -7.93 -16.21 -0.50
C ILE A 112 -6.52 -16.38 -1.08
N LEU A 113 -5.47 -16.07 -0.32
CA LEU A 113 -4.10 -16.13 -0.81
C LEU A 113 -3.61 -17.57 -1.00
N HIS A 114 -4.02 -18.49 -0.13
CA HIS A 114 -3.72 -19.92 -0.25
C HIS A 114 -4.36 -20.58 -1.49
N GLU A 115 -5.30 -19.92 -2.17
CA GLU A 115 -5.82 -20.41 -3.46
C GLU A 115 -4.75 -20.36 -4.57
N ARG A 116 -3.71 -19.53 -4.45
CA ARG A 116 -2.70 -19.34 -5.51
C ARG A 116 -1.23 -19.37 -5.06
N PHE A 117 -0.92 -19.25 -3.78
CA PHE A 117 0.45 -19.21 -3.26
C PHE A 117 0.71 -20.22 -2.16
#